data_AF-A0A2T5H874-F1
#
_entry.id   AF-A0A2T5H874-F1
#
_cell.length_a   1.000
_cell.length_b   1.000
_cell.length_c   1.000
_cell.angle_alpha   90.00
_cell.angle_beta   90.00
_cell.angle_gamma   90.00
#
_symmetry.space_group_name_H-M   'P 1'
#
loop_
_entity.id
_entity.type
_entity.pdbx_description
1 polymer ?
#
loop_
_entity_poly.entity_id
_entity_poly.type
_entity_poly.pdbx_seq_one_letter_code
_entity_poly.pdbx_strand_id
1 'polypeptide(L)'
;MAKDRSDPELDRELADLPPELRWREWMRRIEAVLFASAAPVPRDDLARVVGQGVSIDLLVEDLSADLERRAFEIAQVAGGWIFRTLPAYAPAIRAAADVGNQLLDLSEFDVAVLAAIAYHQPITRDGLKDIFGKEISRDLIGRLHARDLIGTVSLST
;
A
#
# COMPACT_ATOMS: atom_id res chain seq x y z
N MET A 1 -23.16 23.10 -18.25
CA MET A 1 -21.95 23.70 -18.84
C MET A 1 -20.75 23.01 -18.22
N ALA A 2 -20.21 22.00 -18.91
CA ALA A 2 -18.98 21.34 -18.49
C ALA A 2 -17.83 22.30 -18.77
N LYS A 3 -17.05 22.62 -17.73
CA LYS A 3 -15.90 23.50 -17.85
C LYS A 3 -14.81 22.73 -18.59
N ASP A 4 -14.65 23.07 -19.86
CA ASP A 4 -13.50 22.70 -20.69
C ASP A 4 -12.25 23.15 -19.93
N ARG A 5 -11.58 22.19 -19.30
CA ARG A 5 -10.30 22.39 -18.65
C ARG A 5 -9.30 21.97 -19.71
N SER A 6 -8.97 22.90 -20.60
CA SER A 6 -7.74 22.83 -21.39
C SER A 6 -6.60 22.69 -20.39
N ASP A 7 -6.21 21.45 -20.13
CA ASP A 7 -5.06 21.14 -19.29
C ASP A 7 -3.86 21.83 -19.95
N PRO A 8 -3.11 22.70 -19.25
CA PRO A 8 -1.88 23.23 -19.82
C PRO A 8 -1.03 22.03 -20.21
N GLU A 9 -0.75 21.90 -21.51
CA GLU A 9 0.04 20.81 -22.08
C GLU A 9 1.37 20.78 -21.32
N LEU A 10 1.54 19.78 -20.45
CA LEU A 10 2.73 19.65 -19.62
C LEU A 10 3.94 19.57 -20.53
N ASP A 11 4.81 20.59 -20.52
CA ASP A 11 6.08 20.53 -21.24
C ASP A 11 6.97 19.49 -20.57
N ARG A 12 7.00 18.30 -21.19
CA ARG A 12 7.79 17.15 -20.76
C ARG A 12 9.25 17.28 -21.14
N GLU A 13 9.55 17.93 -22.25
CA GLU A 13 10.89 17.98 -22.83
C GLU A 13 11.75 19.03 -22.15
N LEU A 14 11.14 20.12 -21.66
CA LEU A 14 11.85 21.19 -20.95
C LEU A 14 13.07 21.67 -21.77
N ALA A 15 12.85 21.83 -23.08
CA ALA A 15 13.92 22.03 -24.06
C ALA A 15 14.72 23.31 -23.81
N ASP A 16 14.08 24.32 -23.22
CA ASP A 16 14.67 25.61 -22.88
C ASP A 16 15.60 25.57 -21.64
N LEU A 17 15.56 24.49 -20.86
CA LEU A 17 16.41 24.33 -19.68
C LEU A 17 17.75 23.66 -20.01
N PRO A 18 18.85 24.07 -19.33
CA PRO A 18 20.08 23.30 -19.30
C PRO A 18 19.87 21.85 -18.81
N PRO A 19 20.66 20.88 -19.28
CA PRO A 19 20.47 19.46 -18.97
C PRO A 19 20.36 19.15 -17.47
N GLU A 20 21.17 19.78 -16.63
CA GLU A 20 21.22 19.52 -15.19
C GLU A 20 19.96 20.05 -14.48
N LEU A 21 19.45 21.20 -14.91
CA LEU A 21 18.21 21.77 -14.38
C LEU A 21 17.00 20.98 -14.87
N ARG A 22 17.05 20.49 -16.11
CA ARG A 22 16.04 19.62 -16.69
C ARG A 22 15.92 18.30 -15.92
N TRP A 23 17.05 17.65 -15.65
CA TRP A 23 17.10 16.41 -14.87
C TRP A 23 16.50 16.59 -13.48
N ARG A 24 16.92 17.64 -12.77
CA ARG A 24 16.37 17.98 -11.44
C ARG A 24 14.88 18.24 -11.47
N GLU A 25 14.38 18.88 -12.52
CA GLU A 25 12.95 19.13 -12.65
C GLU A 25 12.16 17.84 -12.90
N TRP A 26 12.68 16.92 -13.71
CA TRP A 26 12.08 15.60 -13.86
C TRP A 26 12.07 14.80 -12.57
N MET A 27 13.14 14.84 -11.76
CA MET A 27 13.18 14.22 -10.44
C MET A 27 12.05 14.76 -9.54
N ARG A 28 11.85 16.08 -9.50
CA ARG A 28 10.77 16.71 -8.71
C ARG A 28 9.38 16.32 -9.19
N ARG A 29 9.18 16.17 -10.50
CA ARG A 29 7.91 15.70 -11.06
C ARG A 29 7.62 14.26 -10.64
N ILE A 30 8.61 13.38 -10.71
CA ILE A 30 8.48 12.00 -10.22
C ILE A 30 8.19 11.99 -8.72
N GLU A 31 8.93 12.76 -7.92
CA GLU A 31 8.69 12.91 -6.48
C GLU A 31 7.23 13.33 -6.21
N ALA A 32 6.72 14.35 -6.91
CA ALA A 32 5.36 14.82 -6.76
C ALA A 32 4.32 13.74 -7.11
N VAL A 33 4.54 12.98 -8.19
CA VAL A 33 3.64 11.88 -8.59
C VAL A 33 3.65 10.76 -7.56
N LEU A 34 4.83 10.34 -7.09
CA LEU A 34 4.97 9.30 -6.07
C LEU A 34 4.36 9.72 -4.74
N PHE A 35 4.50 10.99 -4.36
CA PHE A 35 3.93 11.56 -3.14
C PHE A 35 2.40 11.60 -3.18
N ALA A 36 1.83 11.94 -4.34
CA ALA A 36 0.38 12.02 -4.49
C ALA A 36 -0.30 10.64 -4.62
N SER A 37 0.45 9.58 -4.92
CA SER A 37 -0.10 8.24 -5.15
C SER A 37 -0.22 7.42 -3.87
N ALA A 38 -1.38 6.80 -3.67
CA ALA A 38 -1.60 5.81 -2.61
C ALA A 38 -1.17 4.38 -3.00
N ALA A 39 -0.86 4.15 -4.28
CA ALA A 39 -0.52 2.84 -4.84
C ALA A 39 0.80 2.89 -5.64
N PRO A 40 1.47 1.75 -5.89
CA PRO A 40 2.66 1.72 -6.73
C PRO A 40 2.38 2.31 -8.12
N VAL A 41 3.20 3.28 -8.51
CA VAL A 41 3.09 3.97 -9.80
C VAL A 41 3.93 3.20 -10.83
N PRO A 42 3.31 2.71 -11.92
CA PRO A 42 4.02 1.98 -12.95
C PRO A 42 4.93 2.91 -13.77
N ARG A 43 5.94 2.31 -14.43
CA ARG A 43 6.90 3.05 -15.27
C ARG A 43 6.22 3.92 -16.32
N ASP A 44 5.21 3.39 -16.98
CA ASP A 44 4.54 4.08 -18.09
C ASP A 44 3.84 5.36 -17.65
N ASP A 45 3.41 5.44 -16.39
CA ASP A 45 2.79 6.64 -15.82
C ASP A 45 3.86 7.69 -15.49
N LEU A 46 4.99 7.28 -14.89
CA LEU A 46 6.13 8.17 -14.65
C LEU A 46 6.75 8.69 -15.96
N ALA A 47 6.73 7.87 -17.01
CA ALA A 47 7.20 8.28 -18.33
C ALA A 47 6.41 9.48 -18.88
N ARG A 48 5.13 9.63 -18.53
CA ARG A 48 4.27 10.74 -19.00
C ARG A 48 4.64 12.11 -18.41
N VAL A 49 5.48 12.17 -17.37
CA VAL A 49 5.86 13.45 -16.74
C VAL A 49 7.30 13.88 -17.05
N VAL A 50 8.04 13.07 -17.80
CA VAL A 50 9.43 13.32 -18.20
C VAL A 50 9.59 13.30 -19.72
N GLY A 51 10.74 13.78 -20.19
CA GLY A 51 11.09 13.82 -21.61
C GLY A 51 11.27 12.43 -22.22
N GLN A 52 11.12 12.35 -23.54
CA GLN A 52 11.20 11.09 -24.28
C GLN A 52 12.62 10.49 -24.24
N GLY A 53 12.70 9.16 -24.04
CA GLY A 53 13.97 8.43 -24.04
C GLY A 53 14.80 8.55 -22.76
N VAL A 54 14.31 9.29 -21.75
CA VAL A 54 14.94 9.38 -20.44
C VAL A 54 14.76 8.09 -19.65
N SER A 55 15.82 7.65 -18.97
CA SER A 55 15.74 6.48 -18.09
C SER A 55 15.05 6.85 -16.78
N ILE A 56 13.87 6.27 -16.56
CA ILE A 56 13.13 6.40 -15.30
C ILE A 56 13.90 5.79 -14.13
N ASP A 57 14.62 4.69 -14.38
CA ASP A 57 15.37 4.00 -13.32
C ASP A 57 16.49 4.90 -12.78
N LEU A 58 17.22 5.58 -13.67
CA LEU A 58 18.29 6.50 -13.28
C LEU A 58 17.74 7.73 -12.54
N LEU A 59 16.61 8.28 -13.00
CA LEU A 59 15.95 9.39 -12.29
C LEU A 59 15.52 8.99 -10.88
N VAL A 60 14.97 7.79 -10.72
CA VAL A 60 14.55 7.28 -9.42
C VAL A 60 15.75 6.93 -8.55
N GLU A 61 16.84 6.40 -9.11
CA GLU A 61 18.08 6.13 -8.40
C GLU A 61 18.69 7.42 -7.82
N ASP A 62 18.82 8.45 -8.65
CA ASP A 62 19.30 9.76 -8.22
C ASP A 62 18.37 10.39 -7.17
N LEU A 63 17.05 10.27 -7.36
CA LEU A 63 16.08 10.78 -6.39
C LEU A 63 16.18 10.01 -5.06
N SER A 64 16.42 8.70 -5.11
CA SER A 64 16.61 7.88 -3.92
C SER A 64 17.87 8.29 -3.16
N ALA A 65 18.96 8.60 -3.86
CA ALA A 65 20.19 9.12 -3.27
C ALA A 65 19.97 10.46 -2.54
N ASP A 66 19.18 11.37 -3.14
CA ASP A 66 18.81 12.65 -2.50
C ASP A 66 17.96 12.46 -1.23
N LEU A 67 17.30 11.31 -1.09
CA LEU A 67 16.39 10.99 0.02
C LEU A 67 17.02 10.18 1.16
N GLU A 68 18.29 9.74 1.08
CA GLU A 68 18.93 8.85 2.08
C GLU A 68 18.84 9.33 3.54
N ARG A 69 18.72 10.64 3.78
CA ARG A 69 18.61 11.22 5.14
C ARG A 69 17.18 11.58 5.55
N ARG A 70 16.18 11.12 4.82
CA ARG A 70 14.76 11.37 5.09
C ARG A 70 14.14 10.19 5.85
N ALA A 71 12.94 10.43 6.41
CA ALA A 71 12.18 9.40 7.13
C ALA A 71 11.39 8.45 6.20
N PHE A 72 11.62 8.56 4.89
CA PHE A 72 10.95 7.78 3.85
C PHE A 72 11.92 7.50 2.69
N GLU A 73 11.61 6.45 1.94
CA GLU A 73 12.39 5.93 0.82
C GLU A 73 11.46 5.59 -0.35
N ILE A 74 12.03 5.43 -1.54
CA ILE A 74 11.32 4.89 -2.70
C ILE A 74 11.52 3.38 -2.72
N ALA A 75 10.42 2.63 -2.69
CA ALA A 75 10.43 1.18 -2.80
C ALA A 75 9.86 0.74 -4.16
N GLN A 76 10.43 -0.31 -4.74
CA GLN A 76 9.89 -0.95 -5.94
C GLN A 76 8.99 -2.13 -5.56
N VAL A 77 7.72 -2.09 -5.97
CA VAL A 77 6.70 -3.10 -5.63
C VAL A 77 5.88 -3.41 -6.87
N ALA A 78 5.72 -4.69 -7.20
CA ALA A 78 4.92 -5.16 -8.34
C ALA A 78 5.24 -4.48 -9.68
N GLY A 79 6.50 -4.10 -9.90
CA GLY A 79 6.95 -3.42 -11.12
C GLY A 79 6.68 -1.90 -11.17
N GLY A 80 6.21 -1.30 -10.07
CA GLY A 80 6.09 0.15 -9.91
C GLY A 80 6.87 0.68 -8.72
N TRP A 81 6.84 1.99 -8.52
CA TRP A 81 7.51 2.69 -7.42
C TRP A 81 6.49 3.33 -6.48
N ILE A 82 6.83 3.38 -5.19
CA ILE A 82 5.99 4.02 -4.17
C ILE A 82 6.86 4.57 -3.05
N PHE A 83 6.44 5.67 -2.43
CA PHE A 83 7.04 6.11 -1.17
C PHE A 83 6.64 5.20 -0.01
N ARG A 84 7.62 4.86 0.81
CA ARG A 84 7.44 4.13 2.07
C ARG A 84 8.18 4.85 3.18
N THR A 85 7.57 4.91 4.36
CA THR A 85 8.28 5.37 5.56
C THR A 85 9.27 4.31 6.00
N LEU A 86 10.44 4.72 6.51
CA LEU A 86 11.43 3.76 7.01
C LEU A 86 10.86 2.97 8.21
N PRO A 87 11.17 1.67 8.34
CA PRO A 87 10.64 0.82 9.41
C PRO A 87 10.90 1.37 10.83
N ALA A 88 12.02 2.09 11.02
CA ALA A 88 12.38 2.74 12.27
C ALA A 88 11.32 3.72 12.80
N TYR A 89 10.51 4.32 11.92
CA TYR A 89 9.46 5.27 12.30
C TYR A 89 8.08 4.63 12.50
N ALA A 90 7.96 3.30 12.31
CA ALA A 90 6.70 2.60 12.50
C ALA A 90 6.06 2.81 13.90
N PRO A 91 6.81 2.88 15.02
CA PRO A 91 6.23 3.21 16.32
C PRO A 91 5.58 4.60 16.37
N ALA A 92 6.22 5.62 15.78
CA ALA A 92 5.70 6.99 15.75
C ALA A 92 4.42 7.08 14.89
N ILE A 93 4.41 6.41 13.74
CA ILE A 93 3.23 6.33 12.86
C ILE A 93 2.07 5.65 13.58
N ARG A 94 2.32 4.52 14.24
CA ARG A 94 1.28 3.81 15.01
C ARG A 94 0.71 4.65 16.16
N ALA A 95 1.57 5.41 16.85
CA ALA A 95 1.13 6.30 17.92
C ALA A 95 0.25 7.45 17.40
N ALA A 96 0.57 8.01 16.22
CA ALA A 96 -0.20 9.08 15.62
C ALA A 96 -1.53 8.61 15.00
N ALA A 97 -1.55 7.41 14.42
CA ALA A 97 -2.73 6.85 13.76
C ALA A 97 -3.73 6.18 14.73
N ASP A 98 -3.54 6.32 16.05
CA ASP A 98 -4.37 5.67 17.09
C ASP A 98 -4.60 4.17 16.83
N VAL A 99 -3.61 3.52 16.22
CA VAL A 99 -3.67 2.09 15.84
C VAL A 99 -3.48 1.19 17.05
N GLY A 100 -3.42 1.75 18.27
CA GLY A 100 -3.32 1.00 19.52
C GLY A 100 -4.37 -0.11 19.64
N ASN A 101 -5.52 0.06 18.97
CA ASN A 101 -6.60 -0.93 18.91
C ASN A 101 -6.75 -1.68 17.57
N GLN A 102 -5.93 -1.39 16.54
CA GLN A 102 -6.11 -1.92 15.17
C GLN A 102 -5.04 -2.93 14.73
N LEU A 103 -4.01 -3.19 15.53
CA LEU A 103 -3.31 -4.47 15.38
C LEU A 103 -4.33 -5.55 15.72
N LEU A 104 -4.76 -6.27 14.68
CA LEU A 104 -5.43 -7.54 14.82
C LEU A 104 -4.41 -8.43 15.52
N ASP A 105 -4.34 -8.39 16.84
CA ASP A 105 -3.45 -9.21 17.68
C ASP A 105 -3.92 -10.66 17.61
N LEU A 106 -3.82 -11.19 16.38
CA LEU A 106 -4.18 -12.52 15.96
C LEU A 106 -2.89 -13.32 16.07
N SER A 107 -2.91 -14.28 16.97
CA SER A 107 -1.89 -15.31 16.99
C SER A 107 -1.90 -16.07 15.66
N GLU A 108 -0.81 -16.76 15.34
CA GLU A 108 -0.75 -17.66 14.18
C GLU A 108 -1.92 -18.65 14.15
N PHE A 109 -2.36 -19.10 15.33
CA PHE A 109 -3.53 -19.97 15.46
C PHE A 109 -4.84 -19.25 15.13
N ASP A 110 -5.01 -17.99 15.50
CA ASP A 110 -6.19 -17.20 15.15
C ASP A 110 -6.29 -16.99 13.63
N VAL A 111 -5.15 -16.75 12.96
CA VAL A 111 -5.08 -16.64 11.50
C VAL A 111 -5.41 -17.98 10.83
N ALA A 112 -4.90 -19.10 11.35
CA ALA A 112 -5.21 -20.42 10.83
C ALA A 112 -6.71 -20.73 10.91
N VAL A 113 -7.35 -20.42 12.05
CA VAL A 113 -8.80 -20.59 12.21
C VAL A 113 -9.57 -19.70 11.25
N LEU A 114 -9.17 -18.43 11.09
CA LEU A 114 -9.80 -17.51 10.13
C LEU A 114 -9.70 -18.04 8.70
N ALA A 115 -8.54 -18.58 8.31
CA ALA A 115 -8.34 -19.19 6.99
C ALA A 115 -9.25 -20.42 6.78
N ALA A 116 -9.38 -21.29 7.79
CA ALA A 116 -10.28 -22.44 7.72
C ALA A 116 -11.74 -22.00 7.58
N ILE A 117 -12.17 -20.96 8.29
CA ILE A 117 -13.51 -20.38 8.12
C ILE A 117 -13.68 -19.85 6.69
N ALA A 118 -12.74 -19.06 6.18
CA ALA A 118 -12.82 -18.49 4.84
C ALA A 118 -12.90 -19.55 3.73
N TYR A 119 -12.17 -20.67 3.89
CA TYR A 119 -12.14 -21.74 2.89
C TYR A 119 -13.35 -22.68 2.96
N HIS A 120 -13.88 -22.92 4.17
CA HIS A 120 -14.94 -23.89 4.41
C HIS A 120 -16.30 -23.25 4.77
N GLN A 121 -16.45 -21.93 4.67
CA GLN A 121 -17.73 -21.28 4.93
C GLN A 121 -18.84 -21.81 3.99
N PRO A 122 -20.04 -22.11 4.51
CA PRO A 122 -20.45 -22.02 5.92
C PRO A 122 -19.94 -23.22 6.75
N ILE A 123 -19.26 -22.93 7.87
CA ILE A 123 -18.74 -23.96 8.80
C ILE A 123 -19.20 -23.70 10.24
N THR A 124 -19.44 -24.77 11.00
CA THR A 124 -19.76 -24.71 12.43
C THR A 124 -18.51 -24.78 13.31
N ARG A 125 -18.62 -24.42 14.59
CA ARG A 125 -17.50 -24.56 15.54
C ARG A 125 -17.08 -26.03 15.71
N ASP A 126 -18.01 -26.96 15.59
CA ASP A 126 -17.72 -28.39 15.63
C ASP A 126 -16.98 -28.84 14.35
N GLY A 127 -17.34 -28.31 13.18
CA GLY A 127 -16.56 -28.54 11.95
C GLY A 127 -15.13 -28.00 12.05
N LEU A 128 -14.92 -26.85 12.71
CA LEU A 128 -13.57 -26.36 12.99
C LEU A 128 -12.83 -27.27 13.98
N LYS A 129 -13.52 -27.83 14.99
CA LYS A 129 -12.93 -28.82 15.91
C LYS A 129 -12.41 -30.05 15.16
N ASP A 130 -13.14 -30.52 14.14
CA ASP A 130 -12.72 -31.66 13.32
C ASP A 130 -11.46 -31.35 12.49
N ILE A 131 -11.32 -30.12 11.97
CA ILE A 131 -10.14 -29.69 11.20
C ILE A 131 -8.90 -29.55 12.10
N PHE A 132 -9.04 -28.91 13.27
CA PHE A 132 -7.91 -28.58 14.13
C PHE A 132 -7.62 -29.64 15.21
N GLY A 133 -8.47 -30.68 15.32
CA GLY A 133 -8.35 -31.75 16.31
C GLY A 133 -8.49 -31.29 17.77
N LYS A 134 -8.95 -30.06 18.01
CA LYS A 134 -9.12 -29.47 19.34
C LYS A 134 -10.26 -28.46 19.35
N GLU A 135 -10.83 -28.23 20.52
CA GLU A 135 -11.91 -27.25 20.66
C GLU A 135 -11.43 -25.83 20.37
N ILE A 136 -12.18 -25.14 19.51
CA ILE A 136 -11.95 -23.73 19.24
C ILE A 136 -12.67 -22.92 20.32
N SER A 137 -11.91 -22.07 21.03
CA SER A 137 -12.45 -21.22 22.09
C SER A 137 -13.55 -20.30 21.56
N ARG A 138 -14.63 -20.13 22.35
CA ARG A 138 -15.68 -19.14 22.05
C ARG A 138 -15.13 -17.72 22.03
N ASP A 139 -14.13 -17.43 22.86
CA ASP A 139 -13.49 -16.11 22.91
C ASP A 139 -12.73 -15.82 21.62
N LEU A 140 -12.11 -16.83 21.02
CA LEU A 140 -11.46 -16.69 19.71
C LEU A 140 -12.50 -16.30 18.64
N ILE A 141 -13.60 -17.06 18.56
CA ILE A 141 -14.69 -16.78 17.61
C ILE A 141 -15.30 -15.39 17.88
N GLY A 142 -15.52 -15.04 19.15
CA GLY A 142 -15.99 -13.72 19.55
C GLY A 142 -15.03 -12.59 19.17
N ARG A 143 -13.72 -12.78 19.33
CA ARG A 143 -12.69 -11.81 18.91
C ARG A 143 -12.64 -11.60 17.41
N LEU A 144 -12.84 -12.66 16.61
CA LEU A 144 -12.92 -12.55 15.15
C LEU A 144 -14.20 -11.83 14.71
N HIS A 145 -15.35 -12.17 15.33
CA HIS A 145 -16.63 -11.51 15.04
C HIS A 145 -16.65 -10.04 15.46
N ALA A 146 -16.13 -9.69 16.64
CA ALA A 146 -16.08 -8.30 17.13
C ALA A 146 -15.19 -7.38 16.27
N ARG A 147 -14.38 -7.95 15.39
CA ARG A 147 -13.53 -7.26 14.42
C ARG A 147 -14.07 -7.32 13.00
N ASP A 148 -15.31 -7.76 12.83
CA ASP A 148 -16.00 -7.92 11.54
C ASP A 148 -15.25 -8.84 10.54
N LEU A 149 -14.41 -9.77 11.04
CA LEU A 149 -13.67 -10.71 10.20
C LEU A 149 -14.51 -11.93 9.80
N ILE A 150 -15.54 -12.25 10.58
CA ILE A 150 -16.48 -13.35 10.34
C ILE A 150 -17.90 -12.92 10.73
N GLY A 151 -18.90 -13.47 10.05
CA GLY A 151 -20.32 -13.25 10.35
C GLY A 151 -21.05 -14.55 10.69
N THR A 152 -22.24 -14.44 11.29
CA THR A 152 -23.12 -15.60 11.52
C THR A 152 -24.24 -15.62 10.49
N VAL A 153 -24.48 -16.79 9.91
CA VAL A 153 -25.61 -17.02 9.01
C VAL A 153 -26.64 -17.85 9.78
N SER A 154 -27.83 -17.30 9.98
CA SER A 154 -28.97 -18.10 10.45
C SER A 154 -29.58 -18.82 9.27
N LEU A 155 -29.62 -20.16 9.33
CA LEU A 155 -30.38 -20.95 8.38
C LEU A 155 -31.88 -20.75 8.69
N SER A 156 -32.51 -19.81 7.99
CA SER A 156 -33.97 -19.72 7.96
C SER A 156 -34.51 -20.99 7.31
N THR A 157 -35.15 -21.83 8.13
CA THR A 157 -35.99 -22.95 7.64
C THR A 157 -37.35 -22.42 7.26
#